data_AF-A0A0R3QE45-F1
#
_entry.id   AF-A0A0R3QE45-F1
#
_cell.length_a   1.000
_cell.length_b   1.000
_cell.length_c   1.000
_cell.angle_alpha   90.00
_cell.angle_beta   90.00
_cell.angle_gamma   90.00
#
_symmetry.space_group_name_H-M   'P 1'
#
loop_
_entity.id
_entity.type
_entity.pdbx_description
1 polymer ?
#
loop_
_entity_poly.entity_id
_entity_poly.type
_entity_poly.pdbx_seq_one_letter_code
_entity_poly.pdbx_strand_id
1 'polypeptide(L)'
;MLNEAEKIDCREFVAPNDVAQGNYKLNLAFVANLFNKYPNLPEPGTDEFEIDAVDETREEKTYRNWMNSMGVDPHVNWLYSDLCSGVIIFQLYDI
;
A
#
# COMPACT_ATOMS: atom_id res chain seq x y z
N MET A 1 -1.83 14.64 -20.68
CA MET A 1 -1.54 13.68 -19.60
C MET A 1 -0.78 12.47 -20.13
N LEU A 2 -1.40 11.53 -20.84
CA LEU A 2 -0.67 10.32 -21.32
C LEU A 2 0.48 10.59 -22.29
N ASN A 3 0.35 11.58 -23.18
CA ASN A 3 1.46 12.00 -24.04
C ASN A 3 2.63 12.61 -23.26
N GLU A 4 2.38 13.20 -22.09
CA GLU A 4 3.44 13.73 -21.22
C GLU A 4 4.08 12.60 -20.40
N ALA A 5 3.26 11.67 -19.92
CA ALA A 5 3.76 10.46 -19.26
C ALA A 5 4.67 9.63 -20.19
N GLU A 6 4.39 9.61 -21.50
CA GLU A 6 5.22 8.92 -22.49
C GLU A 6 6.63 9.52 -22.63
N LYS A 7 6.78 10.84 -22.46
CA LYS A 7 8.10 11.51 -22.52
C LYS A 7 9.04 11.09 -21.39
N ILE A 8 8.46 10.63 -20.28
CA ILE A 8 9.17 10.13 -19.10
C ILE A 8 9.01 8.61 -18.95
N ASP A 9 8.65 7.90 -20.02
CA ASP A 9 8.48 6.44 -20.02
C ASP A 9 7.48 5.92 -18.95
N CYS A 10 6.48 6.71 -18.55
CA CYS A 10 5.48 6.34 -17.52
C CYS A 10 4.10 5.97 -18.11
N ARG A 11 3.98 5.89 -19.44
CA ARG A 11 2.70 5.56 -20.09
C ARG A 11 2.47 4.05 -20.11
N GLU A 12 2.08 3.50 -18.97
CA GLU A 12 1.75 2.09 -18.79
C GLU A 12 0.34 1.92 -18.20
N PHE A 13 -0.26 0.73 -18.36
CA PHE A 13 -1.54 0.29 -17.79
C PHE A 13 -2.83 0.95 -18.31
N VAL A 14 -2.82 2.22 -18.71
CA VAL A 14 -4.05 3.00 -19.03
C VAL A 14 -4.10 3.50 -20.47
N ALA A 15 -5.29 3.46 -21.07
CA ALA A 15 -5.65 4.21 -22.28
C ALA A 15 -6.45 5.48 -21.92
N PRO A 16 -6.60 6.46 -22.84
CA PRO A 16 -7.35 7.70 -22.55
C PRO A 16 -8.77 7.48 -22.04
N ASN A 17 -9.44 6.45 -22.56
CA ASN A 17 -10.81 6.12 -22.15
C ASN A 17 -10.87 5.55 -20.72
N ASP A 18 -9.87 4.78 -20.27
CA ASP A 18 -9.84 4.23 -18.91
C ASP A 18 -9.75 5.34 -17.85
N VAL A 19 -9.01 6.41 -18.19
CA VAL A 19 -8.91 7.61 -17.36
C VAL A 19 -10.25 8.35 -17.34
N ALA A 20 -10.85 8.59 -18.51
CA ALA A 20 -12.13 9.31 -18.62
C ALA A 20 -13.31 8.58 -17.95
N GLN A 21 -13.30 7.25 -17.98
CA GLN A 21 -14.31 6.40 -17.34
C GLN A 21 -14.06 6.19 -15.85
N GLY A 22 -12.89 6.60 -15.33
CA GLY A 22 -12.56 6.43 -13.91
C GLY A 22 -12.28 4.99 -13.50
N ASN A 23 -11.62 4.18 -14.35
CA ASN A 23 -11.26 2.82 -13.99
C ASN A 23 -10.24 2.79 -12.83
N TYR A 24 -10.73 2.52 -11.62
CA TYR A 24 -9.94 2.60 -10.38
C TYR A 24 -8.64 1.78 -10.44
N LYS A 25 -8.70 0.50 -10.86
CA LYS A 25 -7.54 -0.39 -10.82
C LYS A 25 -6.45 0.04 -11.80
N LEU A 26 -6.83 0.41 -13.03
CA LEU A 26 -5.86 0.85 -14.03
C LEU A 26 -5.27 2.21 -13.67
N ASN A 27 -6.09 3.14 -13.16
CA ASN A 27 -5.61 4.44 -12.72
C ASN A 27 -4.67 4.33 -11.51
N LEU A 28 -4.97 3.45 -10.55
CA LEU A 28 -4.09 3.20 -9.41
C LEU A 28 -2.74 2.62 -9.87
N ALA A 29 -2.76 1.65 -10.79
CA ALA A 29 -1.53 1.09 -11.35
C ALA A 29 -0.69 2.15 -12.09
N PHE A 30 -1.33 3.03 -12.87
CA PHE A 30 -0.67 4.14 -13.54
C PHE A 30 0.01 5.10 -12.55
N VAL A 31 -0.68 5.51 -11.49
CA VAL A 31 -0.12 6.42 -10.47
C VAL A 31 1.00 5.75 -9.68
N ALA A 32 0.85 4.46 -9.33
CA ALA A 32 1.90 3.70 -8.66
C ALA A 32 3.17 3.61 -9.51
N ASN A 33 3.04 3.36 -10.80
CA ASN A 33 4.19 3.35 -11.73
C ASN A 33 4.88 4.71 -11.80
N LEU A 34 4.10 5.79 -11.89
CA LEU A 34 4.63 7.15 -11.92
C LEU A 34 5.44 7.47 -10.66
N PHE A 35 4.92 7.10 -9.48
CA PHE A 35 5.62 7.31 -8.21
C PHE A 35 6.90 6.46 -8.10
N ASN A 36 6.86 5.20 -8.55
CA ASN A 36 8.02 4.31 -8.50
C ASN A 36 9.16 4.77 -9.42
N LYS A 37 8.85 5.35 -10.60
CA LYS A 37 9.87 5.87 -11.54
C LYS A 37 10.34 7.27 -11.16
N TYR A 38 9.43 8.15 -10.72
CA TYR A 38 9.71 9.56 -10.42
C TYR A 38 9.08 10.00 -9.09
N PRO A 39 9.62 9.54 -7.95
CA PRO A 39 9.09 9.92 -6.64
C PRO A 39 9.33 11.41 -6.35
N ASN A 40 10.35 12.02 -6.96
CA ASN A 40 10.78 13.41 -6.72
C ASN A 40 10.95 13.72 -5.21
N LEU A 41 11.33 12.70 -4.45
CA LEU A 41 11.74 12.83 -3.06
C LEU A 41 13.23 13.14 -3.02
N PRO A 42 13.70 13.92 -2.03
CA PRO A 42 15.13 14.08 -1.80
C PRO A 42 15.82 12.72 -1.76
N GLU A 43 17.06 12.65 -2.25
CA GLU A 43 17.88 11.47 -1.96
C GLU A 43 17.83 11.25 -0.45
N PRO A 44 17.62 10.00 0.03
CA PRO A 44 17.63 9.72 1.45
C PRO A 44 19.03 10.09 1.95
N GLY A 45 19.16 11.32 2.47
CA GLY A 45 20.36 11.79 3.10
C GLY A 45 20.66 10.82 4.23
N THR A 46 21.93 10.47 4.37
CA THR A 46 22.47 9.58 5.40
C THR A 46 22.09 9.95 6.84
N ASP A 47 21.40 11.07 7.06
CA ASP A 47 21.01 11.60 8.37
C ASP A 47 19.52 12.03 8.50
N GLU A 48 18.66 11.87 7.48
CA GLU A 48 17.24 12.31 7.57
C GLU A 48 16.19 11.28 7.12
N PHE A 49 16.60 10.05 6.82
CA PHE A 49 15.68 8.92 6.65
C PHE A 49 16.14 7.70 7.47
N GLU A 50 16.54 7.91 8.72
CA GLU A 50 15.98 7.05 9.78
C GLU A 50 14.53 7.51 10.00
N ILE A 51 13.70 7.38 8.96
CA ILE A 51 12.40 6.83 9.26
C ILE A 51 12.82 5.52 9.87
N ASP A 52 12.64 5.39 11.17
CA ASP A 52 12.35 4.13 11.82
C ASP A 52 11.26 3.52 10.92
N ALA A 53 11.68 2.91 9.82
CA ALA A 53 11.01 1.80 9.24
C ALA A 53 11.11 0.87 10.42
N VAL A 54 10.12 1.00 11.31
CA VAL A 54 9.65 -0.06 12.16
C VAL A 54 9.22 -1.08 11.14
N ASP A 55 10.22 -1.75 10.56
CA ASP A 55 10.07 -2.94 9.78
C ASP A 55 9.29 -3.80 10.74
N GLU A 56 8.04 -4.07 10.36
CA GLU A 56 7.21 -4.98 11.11
C GLU A 56 8.09 -6.21 11.42
N THR A 57 8.20 -6.57 12.69
CA THR A 57 9.01 -7.73 13.04
C THR A 57 8.46 -8.94 12.28
N ARG A 58 9.30 -9.95 12.03
CA ARG A 58 8.85 -11.15 11.34
C ARG A 58 7.63 -11.76 12.03
N GLU A 59 7.61 -11.69 13.36
CA GLU A 59 6.51 -12.12 14.22
C GLU A 59 5.26 -11.28 13.97
N GLU A 60 5.38 -9.94 13.94
CA GLU A 60 4.26 -9.05 13.60
C GLU A 60 3.66 -9.35 12.23
N LYS A 61 4.51 -9.47 11.21
CA LYS A 61 4.07 -9.84 9.85
C LYS A 61 3.37 -11.19 9.82
N THR A 62 3.90 -12.16 10.55
CA THR A 62 3.36 -13.52 10.61
C THR A 62 1.96 -13.50 11.23
N TYR A 63 1.80 -12.86 12.38
CA TYR A 63 0.50 -12.76 13.05
C TYR A 63 -0.52 -11.96 12.24
N ARG A 64 -0.12 -10.81 11.69
CA ARG A 64 -0.98 -9.99 10.83
C ARG A 64 -1.50 -10.78 9.63
N ASN A 65 -0.62 -11.48 8.91
CA ASN A 65 -1.02 -12.30 7.76
C ASN A 65 -1.90 -13.48 8.16
N TRP A 66 -1.61 -14.14 9.28
CA TRP A 66 -2.44 -15.22 9.81
C TRP A 66 -3.85 -14.73 10.15
N MET A 67 -3.98 -13.65 10.94
CA MET A 67 -5.27 -13.08 11.30
C MET A 67 -6.09 -12.70 10.06
N ASN A 68 -5.47 -12.03 9.09
CA ASN A 68 -6.15 -11.66 7.84
C ASN A 68 -6.56 -12.88 7.00
N SER A 69 -5.80 -13.97 7.03
CA SER A 69 -6.16 -15.22 6.34
C SER A 69 -7.37 -15.93 6.96
N MET A 70 -7.67 -15.65 8.23
CA MET A 70 -8.85 -16.18 8.94
C MET A 70 -10.13 -15.40 8.61
N GLY A 71 -10.05 -14.29 7.86
CA GLY A 71 -11.22 -13.53 7.40
C GLY A 71 -11.79 -12.55 8.43
N VAL A 72 -10.96 -12.06 9.36
CA VAL A 72 -11.37 -11.03 10.34
C VAL A 72 -11.74 -9.69 9.66
N ASP A 73 -12.63 -8.92 10.28
CA ASP A 73 -13.10 -7.60 9.84
C ASP A 73 -13.11 -6.62 11.03
N PRO A 74 -12.30 -5.54 11.04
CA PRO A 74 -11.55 -4.96 9.92
C PRO A 74 -10.23 -5.69 9.60
N HIS A 75 -9.72 -5.45 8.40
CA HIS A 75 -8.40 -5.92 7.97
C HIS A 75 -7.29 -5.36 8.88
N VAL A 76 -6.40 -6.25 9.33
CA VAL A 76 -5.28 -5.90 10.22
C VAL A 76 -4.14 -5.32 9.40
N ASN A 77 -3.82 -4.05 9.63
CA ASN A 77 -2.70 -3.35 9.01
C ASN A 77 -1.56 -3.14 10.01
N TRP A 78 -1.88 -2.70 11.23
CA TRP A 78 -0.93 -2.47 12.31
C TRP A 78 -1.43 -3.15 13.59
N LEU A 79 -0.71 -4.20 14.03
CA LEU A 79 -1.14 -5.02 15.17
C LEU A 79 -1.38 -4.20 16.44
N TYR A 80 -0.50 -3.23 16.73
CA TYR A 80 -0.56 -2.45 17.96
C TYR A 80 -1.76 -1.50 18.03
N SER A 81 -2.23 -0.96 16.91
CA SER A 81 -3.40 -0.08 16.88
C SER A 81 -4.70 -0.87 16.68
N ASP A 82 -4.69 -1.83 15.76
CA ASP A 82 -5.92 -2.43 15.26
C ASP A 82 -6.51 -3.42 16.28
N LEU A 83 -5.65 -4.05 17.09
CA LEU A 83 -6.07 -4.95 18.16
C LEU A 83 -6.54 -4.24 19.44
N CYS A 84 -6.32 -2.92 19.59
CA CYS A 84 -6.68 -2.19 20.82
C CYS A 84 -8.16 -2.27 21.16
N SER A 85 -9.04 -2.34 20.16
CA SER A 85 -10.48 -2.45 20.36
C SER A 85 -10.93 -3.83 20.87
N GLY A 86 -10.07 -4.85 20.74
CA GLY A 86 -10.39 -6.24 21.07
C GLY A 86 -11.33 -6.95 20.08
N VAL A 87 -11.95 -6.24 19.14
CA VAL A 87 -12.95 -6.80 18.20
C VAL A 87 -12.37 -7.95 17.38
N ILE A 88 -11.19 -7.76 16.79
CA ILE A 88 -10.49 -8.80 16.01
C ILE A 88 -10.14 -10.01 16.88
N ILE A 89 -9.75 -9.79 18.14
CA ILE A 89 -9.42 -10.88 19.06
C ILE A 89 -10.66 -11.74 19.33
N PHE A 90 -11.82 -11.11 19.59
CA PHE A 90 -13.07 -11.85 19.79
C PHE A 90 -13.50 -12.62 18.54
N GLN A 91 -13.38 -12.01 17.35
CA GLN A 91 -13.67 -12.72 16.10
C GLN A 91 -12.83 -13.99 15.95
N LEU A 92 -11.54 -13.94 16.30
CA LEU A 92 -10.66 -15.11 16.21
C LEU A 92 -11.01 -16.22 17.22
N TYR A 93 -11.64 -15.89 18.35
CA TYR A 93 -12.12 -16.89 19.32
C TYR A 93 -13.39 -17.61 18.87
N ASP A 94 -14.21 -16.94 18.05
CA ASP A 94 -15.49 -17.47 17.56
C ASP A 94 -15.36 -18.33 16.29
N ILE A 95 -14.15 -18.49 15.75
CA ILE A 95 -13.82 -19.38 14.62
C ILE A 95 -13.52 -20.79 15.12
#